data_AF-A0A0Q6SEF8-F1
#
_entry.id   AF-A0A0Q6SEF8-F1
#
_cell.length_a   1.000
_cell.length_b   1.000
_cell.length_c   1.000
_cell.angle_alpha   90.00
_cell.angle_beta   90.00
_cell.angle_gamma   90.00
#
_symmetry.space_group_name_H-M   'P 1'
#
loop_
_entity.id
_entity.type
_entity.pdbx_description
1 polymer ?
#
loop_
_entity_poly.entity_id
_entity_poly.type
_entity_poly.pdbx_seq_one_letter_code
_entity_poly.pdbx_strand_id
1 'polypeptide(L)'
;MTASSRPWILLAAAIATVGALIHVAAIPAGPSWYAYFGAPPAVVASARAGTWPAPVGAVAIAGLMATCAWYACAALDMVRRPPLLRTGLAVMAAICLVRALLLPPLAVLHPALRNTFEVVAAIAWGLAGIGFALGCAGARRGRD
;
A
#
# COMPACT_ATOMS: atom_id res chain seq x y z
N MET A 1 18.01 -9.96 -12.40
CA MET A 1 17.34 -8.64 -12.39
C MET A 1 18.17 -7.64 -13.17
N THR A 2 17.57 -6.79 -14.01
CA THR A 2 18.30 -5.68 -14.65
C THR A 2 18.54 -4.59 -13.60
N ALA A 3 19.70 -3.92 -13.66
CA ALA A 3 20.03 -2.82 -12.74
C ALA A 3 18.97 -1.70 -12.74
N SER A 4 18.27 -1.52 -13.86
CA SER A 4 17.20 -0.52 -14.03
C SER A 4 15.94 -0.77 -13.21
N SER A 5 15.64 -2.01 -12.80
CA SER A 5 14.39 -2.36 -12.09
C SER A 5 14.52 -2.35 -10.57
N ARG A 6 15.74 -2.52 -10.05
CA ARG A 6 16.03 -2.52 -8.61
C ARG A 6 15.54 -1.26 -7.87
N PRO A 7 15.78 -0.01 -8.35
CA PRO A 7 15.33 1.18 -7.63
C PRO A 7 13.80 1.27 -7.52
N TRP A 8 13.07 0.80 -8.53
CA TRP A 8 11.60 0.77 -8.50
C TRP A 8 11.04 -0.19 -7.46
N ILE A 9 11.66 -1.36 -7.31
CA ILE A 9 11.24 -2.35 -6.31
C ILE A 9 11.58 -1.84 -4.89
N LEU A 10 12.73 -1.19 -4.70
CA LEU A 10 13.08 -0.53 -3.44
C LEU A 10 12.10 0.59 -3.09
N LEU A 11 11.71 1.40 -4.08
CA LEU A 11 10.69 2.43 -3.89
C LEU A 11 9.35 1.82 -3.47
N ALA A 12 8.91 0.73 -4.11
CA ALA A 12 7.68 0.02 -3.72
C ALA A 12 7.76 -0.51 -2.27
N ALA A 13 8.89 -1.10 -1.87
CA ALA A 13 9.13 -1.55 -0.51
C ALA A 13 9.08 -0.40 0.50
N ALA A 14 9.71 0.74 0.18
CA ALA A 14 9.72 1.92 1.03
C ALA A 14 8.31 2.52 1.19
N ILE A 15 7.57 2.67 0.10
CA ILE A 15 6.19 3.20 0.13
C ILE A 15 5.28 2.30 0.99
N ALA A 16 5.35 0.98 0.78
CA ALA A 16 4.57 0.03 1.57
C ALA A 16 4.96 0.05 3.06
N THR A 17 6.25 0.17 3.37
CA THR A 17 6.74 0.25 4.74
C THR A 17 6.27 1.53 5.44
N VAL A 18 6.43 2.69 4.80
CA VAL A 18 5.96 3.97 5.33
C VAL A 18 4.44 3.95 5.53
N GLY A 19 3.70 3.40 4.57
CA GLY A 19 2.24 3.22 4.69
C GLY A 19 1.86 2.39 5.92
N ALA A 20 2.54 1.25 6.15
CA ALA A 20 2.29 0.43 7.33
C ALA A 20 2.58 1.21 8.64
N LEU A 21 3.70 1.93 8.69
CA LEU A 21 4.08 2.73 9.86
C LEU A 21 3.07 3.84 10.15
N ILE A 22 2.55 4.52 9.12
CA ILE A 22 1.50 5.55 9.28
C ILE A 22 0.25 4.96 9.94
N HIS A 23 -0.18 3.77 9.53
CA HIS A 23 -1.37 3.13 10.10
C HIS A 23 -1.14 2.66 11.54
N VAL A 24 0.04 2.14 11.86
CA VAL A 24 0.41 1.80 13.24
C VAL A 24 0.47 3.06 14.11
N ALA A 25 1.07 4.15 13.59
CA ALA A 25 1.19 5.42 14.30
C ALA A 25 -0.18 6.13 14.49
N ALA A 26 -1.17 5.86 13.64
CA ALA A 26 -2.53 6.38 13.81
C ALA A 26 -3.20 5.91 15.11
N ILE A 27 -2.81 4.75 15.63
CA ILE A 27 -3.36 4.18 16.87
C ILE A 27 -3.06 5.07 18.08
N PRO A 28 -1.79 5.37 18.42
CA PRO A 28 -1.47 6.27 19.52
C PRO A 28 -1.73 7.75 19.20
N ALA A 29 -1.68 8.17 17.92
CA ALA A 29 -1.92 9.55 17.54
C ALA A 29 -3.40 9.97 17.67
N GLY A 30 -4.32 8.99 17.63
CA GLY A 30 -5.72 9.19 17.98
C GLY A 30 -6.60 9.74 16.84
N PRO A 31 -7.82 10.22 17.15
CA PRO A 31 -8.88 10.47 16.18
C PRO A 31 -8.56 11.50 15.08
N SER A 32 -7.69 12.46 15.36
CA SER A 32 -7.27 13.49 14.39
C SER A 32 -6.49 12.89 13.21
N TRP A 33 -5.65 11.88 13.47
CA TRP A 33 -4.95 11.14 12.42
C TRP A 33 -5.92 10.37 11.54
N TYR A 34 -6.88 9.64 12.13
CA TYR A 34 -7.91 8.94 11.36
C TYR A 34 -8.69 9.89 10.45
N ALA A 35 -9.07 11.06 10.95
CA ALA A 35 -9.76 12.07 10.14
C ALA A 35 -8.86 12.64 9.03
N TYR A 36 -7.59 12.91 9.32
CA TYR A 36 -6.62 13.42 8.36
C TYR A 36 -6.37 12.44 7.19
N PHE A 37 -6.28 11.13 7.49
CA PHE A 37 -6.14 10.07 6.48
C PHE A 37 -7.45 9.70 5.80
N GLY A 38 -8.52 10.49 5.99
CA GLY A 38 -9.79 10.30 5.29
C GLY A 38 -10.57 9.05 5.76
N ALA A 39 -10.34 8.57 6.98
CA ALA A 39 -11.08 7.43 7.51
C ALA A 39 -12.59 7.74 7.56
N PRO A 40 -13.47 6.74 7.34
CA PRO A 40 -14.92 6.94 7.40
C PRO A 40 -15.36 7.56 8.73
N PRO A 41 -16.45 8.35 8.77
CA PRO A 41 -16.95 8.98 9.99
C PRO A 41 -17.17 7.98 11.14
N ALA A 42 -17.62 6.76 10.82
CA ALA A 42 -17.79 5.67 11.78
C ALA A 42 -16.46 5.24 12.44
N VAL A 43 -15.36 5.23 11.70
CA VAL A 43 -14.02 4.91 12.20
C VAL A 43 -13.50 6.03 13.09
N VAL A 44 -13.69 7.29 12.69
CA VAL A 44 -13.30 8.45 13.51
C VAL A 44 -14.10 8.48 14.82
N ALA A 45 -15.41 8.22 14.76
CA ALA A 45 -16.26 8.10 15.94
C ALA A 45 -15.81 6.95 16.85
N SER A 46 -15.46 5.80 16.26
CA SER A 46 -14.91 4.66 16.99
C SER A 46 -13.63 5.02 17.75
N ALA A 47 -12.71 5.75 17.10
CA ALA A 47 -11.47 6.23 17.73
C ALA A 47 -11.75 7.21 18.87
N ARG A 48 -12.73 8.13 18.72
CA ARG A 48 -13.12 9.06 19.78
C ARG A 48 -13.75 8.36 20.98
N ALA A 49 -14.55 7.34 20.71
CA ALA A 49 -15.22 6.54 21.75
C ALA A 49 -14.29 5.50 22.41
N GLY A 50 -13.03 5.37 21.97
CA GLY A 50 -12.09 4.38 22.50
C GLY A 50 -12.50 2.93 22.21
N THR A 51 -13.22 2.70 21.11
CA THR A 51 -13.72 1.36 20.74
C THR A 51 -12.76 0.65 19.77
N TRP A 52 -12.90 -0.68 19.65
CA TRP A 52 -12.01 -1.54 18.87
C TRP A 52 -12.00 -1.37 17.33
N PRO A 53 -13.07 -0.95 16.64
CA PRO A 53 -13.07 -0.90 15.16
C PRO A 53 -11.96 -0.06 14.54
N ALA A 54 -11.63 1.10 15.13
CA ALA A 54 -10.56 1.96 14.63
C ALA A 54 -9.15 1.33 14.73
N PRO A 55 -8.67 0.89 15.91
CA PRO A 55 -7.35 0.26 16.02
C PRO A 55 -7.26 -1.07 15.28
N VAL A 56 -8.33 -1.89 15.27
CA VAL A 56 -8.34 -3.16 14.52
C VAL A 56 -8.21 -2.91 13.02
N GLY A 57 -8.96 -1.93 12.48
CA GLY A 57 -8.84 -1.54 11.08
C GLY A 57 -7.44 -1.04 10.73
N ALA A 58 -6.84 -0.20 11.58
CA ALA A 58 -5.48 0.30 11.39
C ALA A 58 -4.45 -0.82 11.37
N VAL A 59 -4.51 -1.77 12.31
CA VAL A 59 -3.61 -2.94 12.36
C VAL A 59 -3.80 -3.83 11.13
N ALA A 60 -5.05 -4.08 10.72
CA ALA A 60 -5.34 -4.89 9.55
C ALA A 60 -4.73 -4.28 8.28
N ILE A 61 -4.92 -2.98 8.06
CA ILE A 61 -4.33 -2.27 6.91
C ILE A 61 -2.81 -2.25 7.00
N ALA A 62 -2.26 -1.99 8.18
CA ALA A 62 -0.81 -2.04 8.40
C ALA A 62 -0.22 -3.42 8.06
N GLY A 63 -0.90 -4.51 8.43
CA GLY A 63 -0.50 -5.87 8.10
C GLY A 63 -0.52 -6.15 6.60
N LEU A 64 -1.54 -5.66 5.88
CA LEU A 64 -1.60 -5.76 4.42
C LEU A 64 -0.44 -5.00 3.76
N MET A 65 -0.17 -3.78 4.21
CA MET A 65 0.93 -2.96 3.68
C MET A 65 2.30 -3.56 4.02
N ALA A 66 2.48 -4.11 5.23
CA ALA A 66 3.68 -4.84 5.61
C ALA A 66 3.89 -6.09 4.76
N THR A 67 2.81 -6.79 4.39
CA THR A 67 2.87 -7.92 3.46
C THR A 67 3.36 -7.47 2.08
N CYS A 68 2.87 -6.34 1.57
CA CYS A 68 3.37 -5.75 0.32
C CYS A 68 4.88 -5.43 0.39
N ALA A 69 5.33 -4.82 1.50
CA ALA A 69 6.76 -4.55 1.73
C ALA A 69 7.59 -5.84 1.76
N TRP A 70 7.10 -6.87 2.45
CA TRP A 70 7.75 -8.18 2.51
C TRP A 70 7.90 -8.80 1.11
N TYR A 71 6.84 -8.77 0.28
CA TYR A 71 6.90 -9.27 -1.10
C TYR A 71 7.86 -8.46 -1.99
N ALA A 72 7.90 -7.13 -1.86
CA ALA A 72 8.88 -6.30 -2.57
C ALA A 72 10.32 -6.65 -2.17
N CYS A 73 10.60 -6.74 -0.87
CA CYS A 73 11.92 -7.15 -0.36
C CYS A 73 12.29 -8.57 -0.79
N ALA A 74 11.32 -9.49 -0.86
CA ALA A 74 11.54 -10.86 -1.32
C ALA A 74 11.87 -10.90 -2.81
N ALA A 75 11.36 -9.97 -3.62
CA ALA A 75 11.74 -9.82 -5.03
C ALA A 75 13.19 -9.33 -5.21
N LEU A 76 13.78 -8.73 -4.17
CA LEU A 76 15.17 -8.27 -4.14
C LEU A 76 16.12 -9.26 -3.45
N ASP A 77 15.65 -10.45 -3.07
CA ASP A 77 16.41 -11.45 -2.30
C ASP A 77 16.91 -10.96 -0.94
N MET A 78 16.29 -9.93 -0.37
CA MET A 78 16.66 -9.38 0.95
C MET A 78 16.10 -10.20 2.13
N VAL A 79 15.06 -10.99 1.89
CA VAL A 79 14.28 -11.71 2.90
C VAL A 79 13.83 -13.06 2.35
N ARG A 80 13.37 -13.95 3.23
CA ARG A 80 12.90 -15.29 2.85
C ARG A 80 11.78 -15.20 1.81
N ARG A 81 11.98 -15.90 0.69
CA ARG A 81 11.05 -15.91 -0.44
C ARG A 81 9.72 -16.59 -0.03
N PRO A 82 8.56 -15.93 -0.19
CA PRO A 82 7.27 -16.56 0.02
C PRO A 82 6.97 -17.57 -1.10
N PRO A 83 6.19 -18.63 -0.83
CA PRO A 83 5.93 -19.72 -1.79
C PRO A 83 5.22 -19.26 -3.07
N LEU A 84 4.55 -18.10 -3.05
CA LEU A 84 3.78 -17.53 -4.17
C LEU A 84 4.25 -16.12 -4.55
N LEU A 85 5.56 -15.85 -4.46
CA LEU A 85 6.14 -14.52 -4.72
C LEU A 85 5.63 -13.87 -6.02
N ARG A 86 5.64 -14.61 -7.13
CA ARG A 86 5.22 -14.09 -8.45
C ARG A 86 3.73 -13.76 -8.50
N THR A 87 2.88 -14.66 -8.02
CA THR A 87 1.43 -14.45 -8.02
C THR A 87 1.05 -13.28 -7.10
N GLY A 88 1.66 -13.20 -5.91
CA GLY A 88 1.44 -12.09 -4.99
C GLY A 88 1.85 -10.75 -5.59
N LEU A 89 3.05 -10.65 -6.18
CA LEU A 89 3.50 -9.42 -6.84
C LEU A 89 2.60 -9.02 -8.01
N ALA A 90 2.12 -9.98 -8.81
CA ALA A 90 1.19 -9.71 -9.91
C ALA A 90 -0.16 -9.17 -9.41
N VAL A 91 -0.73 -9.79 -8.37
CA VAL A 91 -1.98 -9.36 -7.75
C VAL A 91 -1.83 -7.97 -7.11
N MET A 92 -0.77 -7.74 -6.35
CA MET A 92 -0.47 -6.45 -5.74
C MET A 92 -0.31 -5.36 -6.80
N ALA A 93 0.44 -5.63 -7.88
CA ALA A 93 0.59 -4.71 -8.99
C ALA A 93 -0.77 -4.38 -9.63
N ALA A 94 -1.59 -5.39 -9.93
CA ALA A 94 -2.90 -5.20 -10.51
C ALA A 94 -3.80 -4.33 -9.63
N ILE A 95 -3.92 -4.67 -8.33
CA ILE A 95 -4.74 -3.90 -7.37
C ILE A 95 -4.26 -2.45 -7.29
N CYS A 96 -2.95 -2.22 -7.16
CA CYS A 96 -2.39 -0.88 -7.00
C CYS A 96 -2.57 -0.01 -8.26
N LEU A 97 -2.31 -0.58 -9.44
CA LEU A 97 -2.45 0.12 -10.71
C LEU A 97 -3.92 0.39 -11.06
N VAL A 98 -4.80 -0.60 -10.86
CA VAL A 98 -6.24 -0.42 -11.04
C VAL A 98 -6.77 0.64 -10.09
N ARG A 99 -6.37 0.62 -8.80
CA ARG A 99 -6.76 1.66 -7.84
C ARG A 99 -6.30 3.05 -8.28
N ALA A 100 -5.04 3.19 -8.68
CA ALA A 100 -4.48 4.46 -9.14
C ALA A 100 -5.20 4.98 -10.41
N LEU A 101 -5.62 4.08 -11.31
CA LEU A 101 -6.32 4.43 -12.54
C LEU A 101 -7.82 4.72 -12.33
N LEU A 102 -8.45 4.08 -11.33
CA LEU A 102 -9.87 4.30 -10.98
C LEU A 102 -10.08 5.56 -10.14
N LEU A 103 -9.06 6.06 -9.43
CA LEU A 103 -9.22 7.25 -8.61
C LEU A 103 -9.62 8.50 -9.44
N PRO A 104 -9.02 8.82 -10.60
CA PRO A 104 -9.44 9.96 -11.42
C PRO A 104 -10.93 9.95 -11.82
N PRO A 105 -11.50 8.88 -12.43
CA PRO A 105 -12.93 8.87 -12.75
C PRO A 105 -13.82 8.90 -11.50
N LEU A 106 -13.43 8.22 -10.42
CA LEU A 106 -14.17 8.29 -9.15
C LEU A 106 -14.13 9.68 -8.52
N ALA A 107 -13.01 10.40 -8.63
CA ALA A 107 -12.87 11.76 -8.12
C ALA A 107 -13.68 12.78 -8.93
N VAL A 108 -13.96 12.51 -10.21
CA VAL A 108 -14.91 13.29 -11.00
C VAL A 108 -16.33 13.11 -10.47
N LEU A 109 -16.74 11.86 -10.20
CA LEU A 109 -18.08 11.49 -9.74
C LEU A 109 -18.35 11.81 -8.26
N HIS A 110 -17.33 11.70 -7.40
CA HIS A 110 -17.41 11.94 -5.96
C HIS A 110 -16.39 13.01 -5.54
N PRO A 111 -16.81 14.29 -5.47
CA PRO A 111 -15.92 15.40 -5.09
C PRO A 111 -15.25 15.22 -3.72
N ALA A 112 -15.86 14.44 -2.82
CA ALA A 112 -15.32 14.09 -1.51
C ALA A 112 -13.98 13.32 -1.56
N LEU A 113 -13.67 12.69 -2.70
CA LEU A 113 -12.42 11.96 -2.92
C LEU A 113 -11.27 12.86 -3.41
N ARG A 114 -11.53 14.14 -3.69
CA ARG A 114 -10.52 15.13 -4.12
C ARG A 114 -9.74 15.71 -2.93
N ASN A 115 -9.35 14.86 -2.00
CA ASN A 115 -8.52 15.28 -0.88
C ASN A 115 -7.03 15.05 -1.21
N THR A 116 -6.15 15.83 -0.60
CA THR A 116 -4.70 15.76 -0.84
C THR A 116 -4.16 14.35 -0.56
N PHE A 117 -4.71 13.68 0.46
CA PHE A 117 -4.28 12.34 0.86
C PHE A 117 -4.54 11.30 -0.22
N GLU A 118 -5.74 11.22 -0.80
CA GLU A 118 -6.11 10.25 -1.83
C GLU A 118 -5.28 10.46 -3.10
N VAL A 119 -5.05 11.71 -3.51
CA VAL A 119 -4.20 12.02 -4.67
C VAL A 119 -2.76 11.55 -4.43
N VAL A 120 -2.18 11.91 -3.29
CA VAL A 120 -0.82 11.50 -2.93
C VAL A 120 -0.72 9.98 -2.78
N ALA A 121 -1.72 9.36 -2.15
CA ALA A 121 -1.78 7.92 -1.96
C ALA A 121 -1.91 7.19 -3.30
N ALA A 122 -2.73 7.67 -4.24
CA ALA A 122 -2.84 7.06 -5.57
C ALA A 122 -1.56 7.15 -6.37
N ILE A 123 -0.86 8.29 -6.33
CA ILE A 123 0.45 8.43 -6.99
C ILE A 123 1.46 7.48 -6.35
N ALA A 124 1.58 7.48 -5.02
CA ALA A 124 2.52 6.63 -4.31
C ALA A 124 2.25 5.13 -4.56
N TRP A 125 0.99 4.70 -4.41
CA TRP A 125 0.62 3.31 -4.67
C TRP A 125 0.67 2.94 -6.16
N GLY A 126 0.48 3.89 -7.07
CA GLY A 126 0.72 3.71 -8.51
C GLY A 126 2.19 3.44 -8.83
N LEU A 127 3.11 4.22 -8.25
CA LEU A 127 4.55 4.00 -8.35
C LEU A 127 4.97 2.66 -7.73
N ALA A 128 4.40 2.32 -6.56
CA ALA A 128 4.60 1.01 -5.94
C ALA A 128 4.08 -0.12 -6.84
N GLY A 129 2.94 0.06 -7.51
CA GLY A 129 2.38 -0.86 -8.50
C GLY A 129 3.34 -1.16 -9.66
N ILE A 130 4.01 -0.13 -10.19
CA ILE A 130 5.07 -0.30 -11.19
C ILE A 130 6.23 -1.12 -10.62
N GLY A 131 6.67 -0.82 -9.39
CA GLY A 131 7.70 -1.60 -8.71
C GLY A 131 7.33 -3.07 -8.52
N PHE A 132 6.09 -3.38 -8.11
CA PHE A 132 5.60 -4.76 -7.99
C PHE A 132 5.53 -5.47 -9.35
N ALA A 133 5.11 -4.77 -10.41
CA ALA A 133 5.07 -5.33 -11.77
C ALA A 133 6.49 -5.67 -12.28
N LEU A 134 7.46 -4.79 -12.04
CA LEU A 134 8.86 -5.02 -12.40
C LEU A 134 9.47 -6.16 -11.57
N GLY A 135 9.14 -6.27 -10.28
CA GLY A 135 9.52 -7.40 -9.44
C GLY A 135 8.94 -8.73 -9.96
N CYS A 136 7.67 -8.72 -10.36
CA CYS A 136 7.01 -9.88 -10.97
C CYS A 136 7.67 -10.30 -12.29
N ALA A 137 7.98 -9.34 -13.18
CA ALA A 137 8.67 -9.60 -14.44
C ALA A 137 10.11 -10.13 -14.23
N GLY A 138 10.82 -9.58 -13.24
CA GLY A 138 12.15 -10.06 -12.85
C GLY A 138 12.13 -11.50 -12.32
N ALA A 139 11.11 -11.87 -11.55
CA ALA A 139 10.93 -13.22 -11.03
C ALA A 139 10.59 -14.27 -12.11
N ARG A 140 10.16 -13.86 -13.32
CA ARG A 140 9.97 -14.77 -14.47
C ARG A 140 11.30 -15.24 -15.05
N ARG A 141 12.26 -14.33 -15.21
CA ARG A 141 13.56 -14.59 -15.88
C ARG A 141 14.55 -15.45 -15.08
N GLY A 142 14.27 -15.73 -13.81
CA GLY A 142 15.14 -16.55 -12.95
C GLY A 142 14.75 -18.04 -12.92
N ARG A 143 13.86 -18.47 -13.81
CA ARG A 143 13.35 -19.84 -13.93
C ARG A 143 13.61 -20.47 -15.30
N ASP A 144 14.34 -19.75 -16.13
CA ASP A 144 14.83 -20.15 -17.46
C ASP A 144 16.34 -20.29 -17.35
#